data_AF-A0AAJ1B0M1-F1
#
_entry.id   AF-A0AAJ1B0M1-F1
#
_cell.length_a   1.000
_cell.length_b   1.000
_cell.length_c   1.000
_cell.angle_alpha   90.00
_cell.angle_beta   90.00
_cell.angle_gamma   90.00
#
_symmetry.space_group_name_H-M   'P 1'
#
loop_
_entity.id
_entity.type
_entity.pdbx_description
1 polymer ?
#
loop_
_entity_poly.entity_id
_entity_poly.type
_entity_poly.pdbx_seq_one_letter_code
_entity_poly.pdbx_strand_id
1 'polypeptide(L)'
;KELTDKYIAAYEDVRRNLNLLFPTYAPRVTNTMDAIIKFIDNLVKSGYAYEVDGDVYFRVSKIDEYGQLSGIKIEDLVAGASERIDENDKKEESTDFAL
;
A
#
# COMPACT_ATOMS: atom_id res chain seq x y z
N LYS A 1 -11.93 4.35 16.99
CA LYS A 1 -12.54 3.03 16.69
C LYS A 1 -14.03 3.16 16.39
N GLU A 2 -14.79 3.92 17.18
CA GLU A 2 -16.25 4.11 16.97
C GLU A 2 -16.66 4.47 15.53
N LEU A 3 -15.97 5.43 14.90
CA LEU A 3 -16.23 5.80 13.50
C LEU A 3 -16.05 4.63 12.52
N THR A 4 -14.92 3.93 12.62
CA THR A 4 -14.63 2.76 11.76
C THR A 4 -15.60 1.62 12.02
N ASP A 5 -15.99 1.38 13.28
CA ASP A 5 -16.95 0.34 13.65
C ASP A 5 -18.34 0.61 13.06
N LYS A 6 -18.78 1.87 13.11
CA LYS A 6 -20.04 2.31 12.49
C LYS A 6 -20.08 2.00 10.99
N TYR A 7 -19.01 2.34 10.26
CA TYR A 7 -18.97 2.11 8.81
C TYR A 7 -18.78 0.64 8.44
N ILE A 8 -18.02 -0.13 9.23
CA ILE A 8 -17.94 -1.59 9.06
C ILE A 8 -19.32 -2.23 9.22
N ALA A 9 -20.06 -1.84 10.27
CA ALA A 9 -21.41 -2.37 10.50
C ALA A 9 -22.38 -2.03 9.36
N ALA A 10 -22.32 -0.79 8.84
CA ALA A 10 -23.13 -0.37 7.69
C ALA A 10 -22.79 -1.15 6.41
N TYR A 11 -21.51 -1.38 6.14
CA TYR A 11 -21.06 -2.18 4.99
C TYR A 11 -21.57 -3.62 5.07
N GLU A 12 -21.44 -4.26 6.24
CA GLU A 12 -21.92 -5.64 6.43
C GLU A 12 -23.45 -5.75 6.33
N ASP A 13 -24.18 -4.67 6.65
CA ASP A 13 -25.62 -4.65 6.46
C ASP A 13 -26.02 -4.63 4.98
N VAL A 14 -25.40 -3.75 4.19
CA VAL A 14 -25.58 -3.71 2.73
C VAL A 14 -25.26 -5.08 2.12
N ARG A 15 -24.16 -5.69 2.55
CA ARG A 15 -23.74 -7.01 2.08
C ARG A 15 -24.78 -8.10 2.38
N ARG A 16 -25.35 -8.13 3.59
CA ARG A 16 -26.44 -9.05 3.96
C ARG A 16 -27.67 -8.85 3.09
N ASN A 17 -28.05 -7.60 2.86
CA ASN A 17 -29.21 -7.26 2.04
C ASN A 17 -29.03 -7.68 0.57
N LEU A 18 -27.79 -7.77 0.09
CA LEU A 18 -27.44 -8.30 -1.22
C LEU A 18 -27.24 -9.83 -1.24
N ASN A 19 -27.50 -10.52 -0.12
CA ASN A 19 -27.34 -11.98 0.04
C ASN A 19 -25.94 -12.49 -0.35
N LEU A 20 -24.91 -11.69 -0.10
CA LEU A 20 -23.52 -12.06 -0.39
C LEU A 20 -22.98 -12.97 0.70
N LEU A 21 -22.13 -13.92 0.30
CA LEU A 21 -21.38 -14.75 1.23
C LEU A 21 -20.41 -13.90 2.06
N PHE A 22 -20.22 -14.28 3.32
CA PHE A 22 -19.20 -13.70 4.19
C PHE A 22 -17.82 -14.27 3.88
N PRO A 23 -16.74 -13.50 4.10
CA PRO A 23 -15.40 -14.00 3.87
C PRO A 23 -15.02 -14.89 5.06
N THR A 24 -14.21 -15.91 4.84
CA THR A 24 -13.72 -16.75 5.95
C THR A 24 -12.92 -15.92 6.97
N TYR A 25 -12.23 -14.88 6.50
CA TYR A 25 -11.45 -13.95 7.32
C TYR A 25 -11.63 -12.50 6.86
N ALA A 26 -11.77 -11.59 7.82
CA ALA A 26 -11.81 -10.14 7.59
C ALA A 26 -10.92 -9.42 8.62
N PRO A 27 -9.58 -9.60 8.55
CA PRO A 27 -8.68 -8.97 9.51
C PRO A 27 -8.69 -7.44 9.35
N ARG A 28 -8.58 -6.73 10.47
CA ARG A 28 -8.41 -5.27 10.47
C ARG A 28 -6.93 -4.94 10.45
N VAL A 29 -6.54 -3.93 9.67
CA VAL A 29 -5.15 -3.43 9.60
C VAL A 29 -4.58 -3.16 10.98
N THR A 30 -5.36 -2.48 11.84
CA THR A 30 -4.95 -2.16 13.22
C THR A 30 -4.66 -3.39 14.09
N ASN A 31 -5.14 -4.57 13.70
CA ASN A 31 -4.93 -5.83 14.41
C ASN A 31 -3.85 -6.71 13.74
N THR A 32 -3.27 -6.28 12.63
CA THR A 32 -2.25 -7.01 11.86
C THR A 32 -0.93 -6.24 11.72
N MET A 33 -0.74 -5.18 12.51
CA MET A 33 0.43 -4.30 12.42
C MET A 33 1.75 -5.03 12.59
N ASP A 34 1.85 -5.99 13.51
CA ASP A 34 3.09 -6.76 13.72
C ASP A 34 3.53 -7.52 12.45
N ALA A 35 2.57 -8.06 11.69
CA ALA A 35 2.85 -8.76 10.44
C ALA A 35 3.28 -7.78 9.34
N ILE A 36 2.66 -6.60 9.27
CA ILE A 36 3.03 -5.53 8.33
C ILE A 36 4.45 -5.05 8.61
N ILE A 37 4.76 -4.73 9.87
CA ILE A 37 6.10 -4.28 10.29
C ILE A 37 7.15 -5.33 9.94
N LYS A 38 6.87 -6.61 10.24
CA LYS A 38 7.79 -7.71 9.90
C LYS A 38 7.99 -7.86 8.39
N PHE A 39 6.94 -7.65 7.59
CA PHE A 39 7.04 -7.69 6.14
C PHE A 39 7.92 -6.55 5.62
N ILE A 40 7.71 -5.33 6.10
CA ILE A 40 8.51 -4.15 5.74
C ILE A 40 9.98 -4.33 6.15
N ASP A 41 10.25 -4.81 7.37
CA ASP A 41 11.61 -5.10 7.84
C ASP A 41 12.35 -6.08 6.90
N ASN A 42 11.67 -7.11 6.41
CA ASN A 42 12.24 -8.02 5.41
C ASN A 42 12.53 -7.34 4.06
N LEU A 43 11.66 -6.43 3.61
CA LEU A 43 11.89 -5.66 2.38
C LEU A 43 13.09 -4.72 2.51
N VAL A 44 13.25 -4.06 3.66
CA VAL A 44 14.42 -3.23 3.93
C VAL A 44 15.70 -4.07 3.95
N LYS A 45 15.69 -5.20 4.66
CA LYS A 45 16.84 -6.12 4.71
C LYS A 45 17.23 -6.71 3.36
N SER A 46 16.27 -6.90 2.46
CA SER A 46 16.51 -7.40 1.11
C SER A 46 16.83 -6.30 0.09
N GLY A 47 16.84 -5.02 0.51
CA GLY A 47 17.18 -3.88 -0.33
C GLY A 47 16.05 -3.41 -1.26
N TYR A 48 14.84 -3.95 -1.12
CA TYR A 48 13.66 -3.54 -1.87
C TYR A 48 12.93 -2.35 -1.23
N ALA A 49 13.25 -2.02 0.02
CA ALA A 49 12.73 -0.84 0.70
C ALA A 49 13.85 -0.07 1.42
N TYR A 50 13.56 1.17 1.79
CA TYR A 50 14.48 2.04 2.52
C TYR A 50 13.76 3.02 3.42
N GLU A 51 14.45 3.41 4.48
CA GLU A 51 13.97 4.41 5.42
C GLU A 51 14.58 5.78 5.09
N VAL A 52 13.75 6.81 5.19
CA VAL A 52 14.15 8.22 5.08
C VAL A 52 13.34 9.02 6.10
N ASP A 53 14.04 9.61 7.07
CA ASP A 53 13.47 10.51 8.09
C ASP A 53 12.25 9.95 8.85
N GLY A 54 12.25 8.65 9.10
CA GLY A 54 11.23 7.90 9.84
C GLY A 54 10.18 7.21 8.97
N ASP A 55 10.10 7.56 7.67
CA ASP A 55 9.20 6.93 6.72
C ASP A 55 9.91 5.83 5.94
N VAL A 56 9.20 4.77 5.53
CA VAL A 56 9.76 3.66 4.75
C VAL A 56 9.13 3.65 3.36
N TYR A 57 9.95 3.57 2.32
CA TYR A 57 9.53 3.57 0.92
C TYR A 57 9.94 2.28 0.21
N PHE A 58 9.11 1.82 -0.71
CA PHE A 58 9.39 0.69 -1.60
C PHE A 58 10.04 1.17 -2.90
N ARG A 59 11.14 0.53 -3.30
CA ARG A 59 11.86 0.81 -4.56
C ARG A 59 11.20 0.14 -5.74
N VAL A 60 10.46 0.90 -6.54
CA VAL A 60 9.82 0.37 -7.76
C VAL A 60 10.84 -0.11 -8.78
N SER A 61 11.96 0.63 -8.91
CA SER A 61 13.06 0.32 -9.84
C SER A 61 13.76 -1.03 -9.60
N LYS A 62 13.53 -1.67 -8.44
CA LYS A 62 14.09 -3.00 -8.13
C LYS A 62 13.29 -4.16 -8.71
N ILE A 63 12.12 -3.90 -9.29
CA ILE A 63 11.25 -4.92 -9.87
C ILE A 63 11.09 -4.66 -11.36
N ASP A 64 11.77 -5.45 -12.19
CA ASP A 64 11.77 -5.29 -13.66
C ASP A 64 10.36 -5.42 -14.26
N GLU A 65 9.51 -6.26 -13.64
CA GLU A 65 8.14 -6.53 -14.09
C GLU A 65 7.09 -5.65 -13.40
N TYR A 66 7.50 -4.56 -12.74
CA TYR A 66 6.56 -3.69 -12.05
C TYR A 66 5.56 -3.08 -13.03
N GLY A 67 4.28 -3.18 -12.68
CA GLY A 67 3.17 -2.78 -13.57
C GLY A 67 2.56 -3.92 -14.40
N GLN A 68 3.07 -5.15 -14.30
CA GLN A 68 2.49 -6.32 -14.99
C GLN A 68 0.99 -6.50 -14.72
N LEU A 69 0.51 -6.21 -13.51
CA LEU A 69 -0.91 -6.33 -13.16
C LEU A 69 -1.79 -5.25 -13.81
N SER A 70 -1.31 -4.02 -13.89
CA SER A 70 -2.05 -2.89 -14.47
C SER A 70 -1.85 -2.76 -15.98
N GLY A 71 -0.79 -3.37 -16.53
CA GLY A 71 -0.33 -3.20 -17.91
C GLY A 71 0.37 -1.87 -18.17
N ILE A 72 0.65 -1.08 -17.12
CA ILE A 72 1.30 0.23 -17.23
C ILE A 72 2.81 0.05 -17.12
N LYS A 73 3.58 0.63 -18.04
CA LYS A 73 5.05 0.60 -17.96
C LYS A 73 5.56 1.58 -16.92
N ILE A 74 6.71 1.29 -16.33
CA ILE A 74 7.39 2.17 -15.37
C ILE A 74 7.63 3.56 -15.98
N GLU A 75 7.98 3.64 -17.26
CA GLU A 75 8.16 4.89 -18.01
C GLU A 75 6.91 5.80 -17.97
N ASP A 76 5.72 5.21 -18.10
CA ASP A 76 4.44 5.94 -18.04
C ASP A 76 4.08 6.34 -16.61
N LEU A 77 4.50 5.54 -15.62
CA LEU A 77 4.35 5.86 -14.20
C LEU A 77 5.22 7.05 -13.80
N VAL A 78 6.45 7.16 -14.32
CA VAL A 78 7.35 8.30 -14.06
C VAL A 78 6.70 9.60 -14.53
N ALA A 79 6.09 9.63 -15.71
CA ALA A 79 5.41 10.82 -16.24
C ALA A 79 4.24 11.29 -15.36
N GLY A 80 3.43 10.36 -14.85
CA GLY A 80 2.30 10.68 -13.97
C GLY A 80 2.69 10.97 -12.51
N ALA A 81 3.79 10.36 -12.04
CA ALA A 81 4.33 10.60 -10.70
C ALA A 81 5.07 11.94 -10.63
N SER A 82 5.74 12.35 -11.71
CA SER A 82 6.46 13.64 -11.77
C SER A 82 5.55 14.86 -11.72
N GLU A 83 4.27 14.75 -12.10
CA GLU A 83 3.26 15.80 -11.87
C GLU A 83 2.79 15.93 -10.41
N ARG A 84 3.12 14.95 -9.55
CA ARG A 84 2.73 14.90 -8.13
C ARG A 84 3.91 15.06 -7.17
N ILE A 85 5.07 15.47 -7.67
CA ILE A 85 6.25 15.72 -6.84
C ILE A 85 5.97 16.95 -5.99
N ASP A 86 5.82 16.73 -4.68
CA ASP A 86 5.89 17.79 -3.68
C ASP A 86 7.35 18.24 -3.55
N GLU A 87 7.60 19.53 -3.33
CA GLU A 87 8.96 20.10 -3.25
C GLU A 87 9.79 19.51 -2.10
N ASN A 88 9.15 18.74 -1.21
CA ASN A 88 9.74 18.00 -0.09
C ASN A 88 9.84 16.48 -0.32
N ASP A 89 9.73 15.98 -1.56
CA ASP A 89 9.79 14.54 -1.80
C ASP A 89 11.21 13.99 -1.54
N LYS A 90 11.37 13.20 -0.47
CA LYS A 90 12.65 12.63 -0.03
C LYS A 90 12.91 11.24 -0.59
N LYS A 91 12.05 10.78 -1.51
CA LYS A 91 12.22 9.50 -2.18
C LYS A 91 13.45 9.51 -3.07
N GLU A 92 14.09 8.35 -3.19
CA GLU A 92 15.12 8.08 -4.19
C GLU A 92 14.57 8.25 -5.61
N GLU A 93 13.34 7.77 -5.85
CA GLU A 93 12.66 7.87 -7.15
C GLU A 93 11.21 8.34 -6.97
N SER A 94 10.70 9.16 -7.90
CA SER A 94 9.33 9.68 -7.85
C SER A 94 8.24 8.58 -7.89
N THR A 95 8.61 7.41 -8.43
CA THR A 95 7.72 6.25 -8.53
C THR A 95 7.63 5.44 -7.24
N ASP A 96 8.52 5.66 -6.27
CA ASP A 96 8.51 4.96 -4.99
C ASP A 96 7.30 5.36 -4.14
N PHE A 97 6.82 4.44 -3.31
CA PHE A 97 5.64 4.64 -2.48
C PHE A 97 5.87 4.23 -1.03
N ALA A 98 5.17 4.89 -0.11
CA ALA A 98 5.29 4.65 1.32
C ALA A 98 4.71 3.29 1.73
N LEU A 99 5.35 2.63 2.68
CA LEU A 99 5.00 1.32 3.24
C LEU A 99 4.41 1.43 4.66
#